data_AF-U7P573-F1
#
_entry.id   AF-U7P573-F1
#
_cell.length_a   1.000
_cell.length_b   1.000
_cell.length_c   1.000
_cell.angle_alpha   90.00
_cell.angle_beta   90.00
_cell.angle_gamma   90.00
#
_symmetry.space_group_name_H-M   'P 1'
#
loop_
_entity.id
_entity.type
_entity.pdbx_description
1 polymer ?
#
loop_
_entity_poly.entity_id
_entity_poly.type
_entity_poly.pdbx_seq_one_letter_code
_entity_poly.pdbx_strand_id
1 'polypeptide(L)'
;MVNANEWKSERERYDAAWAKYQNVAERIDAKYESLDSGTQDQTPAQEDLSELQEAWEELENARQRLGEYMNEFHERHMAQGKSM
;
A
#
# COMPACT_ATOMS: atom_id res chain seq x y z
N MET A 1 18.18 18.39 8.51
CA MET A 1 17.68 18.50 7.13
C MET A 1 16.78 17.30 6.92
N VAL A 2 15.50 17.51 6.63
CA VAL A 2 14.61 16.39 6.26
C VAL A 2 15.18 15.79 4.99
N ASN A 3 15.50 14.50 5.03
CA ASN A 3 16.27 13.88 3.97
C ASN A 3 15.30 13.58 2.83
N ALA A 4 15.29 14.41 1.78
CA ALA A 4 14.42 14.23 0.62
C ALA A 4 14.54 12.82 0.01
N ASN A 5 15.68 12.15 0.20
CA ASN A 5 15.91 10.76 -0.20
C ASN A 5 15.11 9.76 0.63
N GLU A 6 14.86 10.03 1.91
CA GLU A 6 14.07 9.19 2.80
C GLU A 6 12.58 9.28 2.45
N TRP A 7 12.06 10.49 2.23
CA TRP A 7 10.70 10.68 1.71
C TRP A 7 10.49 9.93 0.39
N LYS A 8 11.44 10.09 -0.55
CA LYS A 8 11.39 9.43 -1.85
C LYS A 8 11.40 7.91 -1.70
N SER A 9 12.21 7.38 -0.78
CA SER A 9 12.28 5.95 -0.51
C SER A 9 10.96 5.41 0.07
N GLU A 10 10.34 6.10 1.02
CA GLU A 10 9.03 5.70 1.55
C GLU A 10 7.93 5.82 0.50
N ARG A 11 8.00 6.82 -0.38
CA ARG A 11 7.07 6.95 -1.51
C ARG A 11 7.21 5.80 -2.51
N GLU A 12 8.43 5.45 -2.88
CA GLU A 12 8.71 4.31 -3.77
C GLU A 12 8.21 2.99 -3.16
N ARG A 13 8.38 2.80 -1.84
CA ARG A 13 7.83 1.63 -1.12
C ARG A 13 6.31 1.61 -1.15
N TYR A 14 5.65 2.75 -0.93
CA TYR A 14 4.20 2.86 -1.04
C TYR A 14 3.71 2.53 -2.45
N ASP A 15 4.35 3.08 -3.49
CA ASP A 15 3.97 2.84 -4.88
C ASP A 15 4.16 1.36 -5.25
N ALA A 16 5.22 0.70 -4.76
CA ALA A 16 5.44 -0.73 -4.96
C ALA A 16 4.38 -1.60 -4.23
N ALA A 17 4.06 -1.28 -2.97
CA ALA A 17 3.03 -1.99 -2.22
C ALA A 17 1.64 -1.82 -2.85
N TRP A 18 1.35 -0.62 -3.36
CA TRP A 18 0.12 -0.35 -4.11
C TRP A 18 0.03 -1.19 -5.38
N ALA A 19 1.10 -1.22 -6.19
CA ALA A 19 1.14 -2.04 -7.40
C ALA A 19 0.96 -3.54 -7.09
N LYS A 20 1.57 -4.04 -6.01
CA LYS A 20 1.38 -5.43 -5.55
C LYS A 20 -0.09 -5.70 -5.20
N TYR A 21 -0.69 -4.84 -4.38
CA TYR A 21 -2.10 -4.97 -4.01
C TYR A 21 -3.02 -4.97 -5.24
N GLN A 22 -2.83 -4.04 -6.18
CA GLN A 22 -3.63 -3.99 -7.42
C GLN A 22 -3.51 -5.28 -8.23
N ASN A 23 -2.29 -5.79 -8.46
CA ASN A 23 -2.08 -7.01 -9.22
C ASN A 23 -2.79 -8.22 -8.58
N VAL A 24 -2.74 -8.34 -7.25
CA VAL A 24 -3.40 -9.45 -6.54
C VAL A 24 -4.92 -9.29 -6.59
N ALA A 25 -5.43 -8.07 -6.38
CA ALA A 25 -6.85 -7.77 -6.45
C ALA A 25 -7.43 -8.06 -7.85
N GLU A 26 -6.79 -7.57 -8.91
CA GLU A 26 -7.21 -7.81 -10.31
C GLU A 26 -7.22 -9.30 -10.66
N ARG A 27 -6.22 -10.05 -10.18
CA ARG A 27 -6.15 -11.51 -10.40
C ARG A 27 -7.30 -12.25 -9.71
N ILE A 28 -7.68 -11.83 -8.51
CA ILE A 28 -8.78 -12.44 -7.75
C ILE A 28 -10.13 -12.06 -8.35
N ASP A 29 -10.28 -10.80 -8.76
CA ASP A 29 -11.47 -10.30 -9.43
C ASP A 29 -11.74 -11.08 -10.72
N ALA A 30 -10.73 -11.24 -11.58
CA ALA A 30 -10.82 -12.04 -12.80
C ALA A 30 -11.23 -13.51 -12.55
N LYS A 31 -10.81 -14.11 -11.43
CA LYS A 31 -11.23 -15.46 -11.02
C LYS A 31 -12.70 -15.49 -10.62
N TYR A 32 -13.20 -14.47 -9.92
CA TYR A 32 -14.62 -14.35 -9.60
C TYR A 32 -15.48 -14.06 -10.84
N GLU A 33 -15.01 -13.21 -11.77
CA GLU A 33 -15.69 -13.00 -13.06
C GLU A 33 -15.74 -14.30 -13.89
N SER A 34 -14.67 -15.09 -13.85
CA SER A 34 -14.63 -16.41 -14.51
C SER A 34 -15.61 -17.40 -13.89
N LEU A 35 -15.83 -17.32 -12.57
CA LEU A 35 -16.83 -18.12 -11.86
C LEU A 35 -18.25 -17.68 -12.22
N ASP A 36 -18.53 -16.37 -12.22
CA ASP A 36 -19.86 -15.82 -12.55
C ASP A 36 -20.25 -16.10 -14.01
N SER A 37 -19.28 -16.04 -14.93
CA SER A 37 -19.49 -16.38 -16.34
C SER A 37 -19.66 -17.89 -16.60
N GLY A 38 -19.46 -18.75 -15.59
CA GLY A 38 -19.50 -20.20 -15.74
C GLY A 38 -18.32 -20.79 -16.51
N THR A 39 -17.25 -20.01 -16.72
CA THR A 39 -16.01 -20.47 -17.38
C THR A 39 -15.14 -21.28 -16.40
N GLN A 40 -15.31 -21.05 -15.10
CA GLN A 40 -14.61 -21.75 -14.03
C GLN A 40 -15.61 -22.20 -12.96
N ASP A 41 -15.41 -23.39 -12.37
CA ASP A 41 -16.34 -23.97 -11.37
C ASP A 41 -15.86 -23.81 -9.92
N GLN A 42 -14.72 -23.17 -9.70
CA GLN A 42 -14.10 -23.02 -8.39
C GLN A 42 -13.84 -21.55 -8.06
N THR A 43 -14.24 -21.15 -6.86
CA THR A 43 -13.87 -19.85 -6.27
C THR A 43 -12.34 -19.74 -6.15
N PRO A 44 -11.79 -18.51 -6.03
CA PRO A 44 -10.38 -18.31 -5.72
C PRO A 44 -9.93 -19.15 -4.52
N ALA A 45 -8.68 -19.61 -4.54
CA ALA A 45 -8.15 -20.44 -3.48
C ALA A 45 -7.96 -19.63 -2.19
N GLN A 46 -7.97 -20.30 -1.03
CA GLN A 46 -7.64 -19.67 0.25
C GLN A 46 -6.30 -18.92 0.19
N GLU A 47 -5.33 -19.48 -0.54
CA GLU A 47 -4.00 -18.88 -0.76
C GLU A 47 -4.09 -17.52 -1.48
N ASP A 48 -4.99 -17.37 -2.45
CA ASP A 48 -5.18 -16.07 -3.12
C ASP A 48 -5.73 -15.03 -2.14
N LEU A 49 -6.71 -15.41 -1.32
CA LEU A 49 -7.30 -14.51 -0.33
C LEU A 49 -6.29 -14.12 0.76
N SER A 50 -5.44 -15.06 1.16
CA SER A 50 -4.31 -14.80 2.06
C SER A 50 -3.30 -13.84 1.44
N GLU A 51 -2.92 -14.02 0.17
CA GLU A 51 -2.03 -13.11 -0.54
C GLU A 51 -2.63 -11.69 -0.66
N LEU A 52 -3.95 -11.58 -0.86
CA LEU A 52 -4.64 -10.29 -0.87
C LEU A 52 -4.58 -9.60 0.49
N GLN A 53 -4.80 -10.35 1.57
CA GLN A 53 -4.70 -9.82 2.93
C GLN A 53 -3.27 -9.35 3.20
N GLU A 54 -2.25 -10.14 2.86
CA GLU A 54 -0.85 -9.76 3.05
C GLU A 54 -0.48 -8.51 2.24
N ALA A 55 -0.92 -8.42 0.98
CA ALA A 55 -0.68 -7.24 0.14
C ALA A 55 -1.38 -5.99 0.69
N TRP A 56 -2.58 -6.15 1.27
CA TRP A 56 -3.28 -5.07 1.96
C TRP A 56 -2.53 -4.58 3.21
N GLU A 57 -2.08 -5.51 4.06
CA GLU A 57 -1.31 -5.18 5.26
C GLU A 57 0.00 -4.47 4.91
N GLU A 58 0.68 -4.90 3.84
CA GLU A 58 1.90 -4.25 3.35
C GLU A 58 1.64 -2.80 2.87
N LEU A 59 0.54 -2.59 2.14
CA LEU A 59 0.11 -1.27 1.70
C LEU A 59 -0.24 -0.35 2.88
N GLU A 60 -0.97 -0.86 3.87
CA GLU A 60 -1.34 -0.08 5.06
C GLU A 60 -0.10 0.35 5.86
N ASN A 61 0.84 -0.57 6.05
CA ASN A 61 2.12 -0.28 6.68
C ASN A 61 2.92 0.80 5.92
N ALA A 62 2.98 0.70 4.59
CA ALA A 62 3.66 1.71 3.77
C ALA A 62 2.97 3.08 3.86
N ARG A 63 1.63 3.11 3.87
CA ARG A 63 0.83 4.32 4.05
C ARG A 63 1.10 4.96 5.41
N GLN A 64 1.14 4.16 6.48
CA GLN A 64 1.41 4.64 7.83
C GLN A 64 2.79 5.29 7.93
N ARG A 65 3.84 4.62 7.43
CA ARG A 65 5.21 5.16 7.42
C ARG A 65 5.32 6.49 6.67
N LEU A 66 4.68 6.58 5.51
CA LEU A 66 4.65 7.83 4.74
C LEU A 66 3.93 8.95 5.52
N GLY A 67 2.84 8.62 6.22
CA GLY A 67 2.11 9.56 7.09
C GLY A 67 2.93 10.03 8.29
N GLU A 68 3.60 9.11 8.98
CA GLU A 68 4.50 9.41 10.12
C GLU A 68 5.62 10.36 9.69
N TYR A 69 6.27 10.09 8.56
CA TYR A 69 7.30 10.97 8.00
C TYR A 69 6.78 12.39 7.72
N MET A 70 5.57 12.51 7.15
CA MET A 70 4.96 13.81 6.85
C MET A 70 4.58 14.58 8.13
N ASN A 71 4.15 13.89 9.19
CA ASN A 71 3.86 14.50 10.47
C ASN A 71 5.15 15.00 11.15
N GLU A 72 6.21 14.20 11.17
CA GLU A 72 7.52 14.63 11.69
C GLU A 72 8.07 15.85 10.94
N PHE A 73 7.88 15.88 9.61
CA PHE A 73 8.23 17.05 8.80
C PHE A 73 7.46 18.29 9.24
N HIS A 74 6.15 18.17 9.42
CA HIS A 74 5.29 19.28 9.84
C HIS A 74 5.66 19.79 11.23
N GLU A 75 5.87 18.91 12.21
CA GLU A 75 6.23 19.27 13.58
C GLU A 75 7.57 20.02 13.65
N ARG A 76 8.59 19.55 12.92
CA ARG A 76 9.90 20.23 12.85
C ARG A 76 9.79 21.62 12.26
N HIS A 77 8.97 21.81 11.21
CA HIS A 77 8.76 23.12 10.60
C HIS A 77 8.04 24.09 11.55
N MET A 78 7.03 23.60 12.28
CA MET A 78 6.31 24.38 13.29
C MET A 78 7.20 24.76 14.49
N ALA A 79 8.12 23.87 14.91
CA ALA A 79 9.08 24.16 15.97
C ALA A 79 10.09 25.24 15.57
N GLN A 80 10.57 25.23 14.32
CA GLN A 80 11.48 26.26 13.80
C GLN A 80 10.79 27.62 13.62
N GLY A 81 9.52 27.65 13.22
CA GLY A 81 8.74 28.88 13.08
C GLY A 81 8.39 29.57 14.40
N LYS A 82 8.41 28.86 15.53
CA LYS A 82 8.16 29.42 16.88
C LYS A 82 9.42 29.94 17.58
N SER A 83 10.60 29.71 17.01
CA SER A 83 11.88 30.22 17.55
C SER A 83 12.35 31.52 16.88
N MET A 84 11.51 32.15 16.05
CA MET A 84 11.62 33.56 15.62
C MET A 84 10.55 34.40 16.31
#